data_AF-A0A842U9R9-F1
#
_entry.id   AF-A0A842U9R9-F1
#
_cell.length_a   1.000
_cell.length_b   1.000
_cell.length_c   1.000
_cell.angle_alpha   90.00
_cell.angle_beta   90.00
_cell.angle_gamma   90.00
#
_symmetry.space_group_name_H-M   'P 1'
#
loop_
_entity.id
_entity.type
_entity.pdbx_description
1 polymer ?
#
loop_
_entity_poly.entity_id
_entity_poly.type
_entity_poly.pdbx_seq_one_letter_code
_entity_poly.pdbx_strand_id
1 'polypeptide(L)'
;KLGMDQKEFARYLAEKESVVSKMEKGNFVPSIQNARKLERKLNVKLIEEITEEKTVFNKERSKVKAEPDHFTLGHFIKVKKKKK
;
A
#
# COMPACT_ATOMS: atom_id res chain seq x y z
N LYS A 1 -10.31 15.06 -2.24
CA LYS A 1 -10.04 15.27 -0.79
C LYS A 1 -11.37 15.55 -0.12
N LEU A 2 -11.79 14.77 0.89
CA LEU A 2 -13.13 14.89 1.50
C LEU A 2 -13.31 16.10 2.43
N GLY A 3 -12.24 16.86 2.73
CA GLY A 3 -12.31 18.09 3.52
C GLY A 3 -12.61 17.89 5.00
N MET A 4 -12.66 16.65 5.49
CA MET A 4 -12.93 16.31 6.88
C MET A 4 -11.69 16.50 7.76
N ASP A 5 -11.90 16.91 9.01
CA ASP A 5 -10.88 16.83 10.05
C ASP A 5 -10.72 15.39 10.59
N GLN A 6 -9.64 15.10 11.33
CA GLN A 6 -9.40 13.74 11.88
C GLN A 6 -10.53 13.26 12.79
N LYS A 7 -11.16 14.18 13.52
CA LYS A 7 -12.22 13.86 14.49
C LYS A 7 -13.53 13.51 13.79
N GLU A 8 -13.88 14.24 12.75
CA GLU A 8 -14.97 14.00 11.82
C GLU A 8 -14.78 12.68 11.10
N PHE A 9 -13.57 12.42 10.63
CA PHE A 9 -13.25 11.18 9.97
C PHE A 9 -13.34 9.97 10.93
N ALA A 10 -12.87 10.13 12.17
CA ALA A 10 -13.03 9.12 13.21
C ALA A 10 -14.51 8.83 13.52
N ARG A 11 -15.34 9.87 13.67
CA ARG A 11 -16.79 9.71 13.83
C ARG A 11 -17.42 9.02 12.63
N TYR A 12 -17.01 9.41 11.41
CA TYR A 12 -17.49 8.81 10.17
C TYR A 12 -17.16 7.32 10.09
N LEU A 13 -15.98 6.91 10.55
CA LEU A 13 -15.56 5.52 10.62
C LEU A 13 -16.09 4.74 11.83
N ALA A 14 -16.71 5.43 12.79
CA ALA A 14 -17.07 4.89 14.10
C ALA A 14 -15.86 4.33 14.88
N GLU A 15 -14.72 5.00 14.73
CA GLU A 15 -13.45 4.65 15.37
C GLU A 15 -12.99 5.78 16.30
N LYS A 16 -12.04 5.50 17.19
CA LYS A 16 -11.43 6.54 18.03
C LYS A 16 -10.46 7.39 17.21
N GLU A 17 -10.39 8.69 17.51
CA GLU A 17 -9.46 9.63 16.86
C GLU A 17 -8.00 9.17 16.97
N SER A 18 -7.63 8.61 18.13
CA SER A 18 -6.28 8.06 18.34
C SER A 18 -5.98 6.86 17.43
N VAL A 19 -6.99 6.08 17.04
CA VAL A 19 -6.84 4.95 16.12
C VAL A 19 -6.61 5.47 14.70
N VAL A 20 -7.40 6.45 14.25
CA VAL A 20 -7.21 7.13 12.96
C VAL A 20 -5.82 7.77 12.87
N SER A 21 -5.40 8.50 13.90
CA SER A 21 -4.07 9.12 13.95
C SER A 21 -2.93 8.09 13.86
N LYS A 22 -3.08 6.92 14.51
CA LYS A 22 -2.11 5.83 14.40
C LYS A 22 -2.11 5.19 13.01
N MET A 23 -3.28 5.08 12.38
CA MET A 23 -3.45 4.54 11.02
C MET A 23 -2.74 5.44 10.00
N GLU A 24 -2.91 6.77 10.10
CA GLU A 24 -2.25 7.73 9.21
C GLU A 24 -0.73 7.76 9.38
N LYS A 25 -0.25 7.54 10.61
CA LYS A 25 1.19 7.43 10.91
C LYS A 25 1.79 6.08 10.50
N GLY A 26 0.98 5.12 10.07
CA GLY A 26 1.43 3.75 9.73
C GLY A 26 1.74 2.86 10.95
N ASN A 27 1.45 3.33 12.17
CA ASN A 27 1.71 2.59 13.41
C ASN A 27 0.62 1.58 13.76
N PHE A 28 -0.50 1.57 13.02
CA PHE A 28 -1.61 0.67 13.23
C PHE A 28 -2.09 0.10 11.90
N VAL A 29 -2.05 -1.22 11.79
CA VAL A 29 -2.59 -1.96 10.65
C VAL A 29 -3.98 -2.48 11.04
N PRO A 30 -5.05 -2.03 10.36
CA PRO A 30 -6.40 -2.52 10.65
C PRO A 30 -6.54 -4.00 10.30
N SER A 31 -7.38 -4.72 11.04
CA SER A 31 -7.75 -6.10 10.69
C SER A 31 -8.49 -6.14 9.36
N ILE A 32 -8.53 -7.31 8.71
CA ILE A 32 -9.24 -7.52 7.43
C ILE A 32 -10.71 -7.04 7.52
N GLN A 33 -11.38 -7.27 8.66
CA GLN A 33 -12.74 -6.80 8.88
C GLN A 33 -12.84 -5.26 8.87
N ASN A 34 -11.90 -4.58 9.52
CA ASN A 34 -11.88 -3.12 9.57
C ASN A 34 -11.46 -2.51 8.22
N ALA A 35 -10.52 -3.14 7.51
CA ALA A 35 -10.16 -2.78 6.16
C ALA A 35 -11.35 -2.90 5.17
N ARG A 36 -12.16 -3.97 5.25
CA ARG A 36 -13.40 -4.08 4.44
C ARG A 36 -14.45 -3.01 4.79
N LYS A 37 -14.57 -2.64 6.06
CA LYS A 37 -15.45 -1.52 6.48
C LYS A 37 -14.95 -0.20 5.93
N LEU A 38 -13.64 0.02 5.93
CA LEU A 38 -12.99 1.19 5.35
C LEU A 38 -13.24 1.25 3.83
N GLU A 39 -13.08 0.15 3.10
CA GLU A 39 -13.39 0.10 1.66
C GLU A 39 -14.80 0.59 1.36
N ARG A 40 -15.79 0.09 2.10
CA ARG A 40 -17.21 0.42 1.89
C ARG A 40 -17.51 1.89 2.20
N LYS A 41 -16.94 2.43 3.27
CA LYS A 41 -17.17 3.83 3.68
C LYS A 41 -16.42 4.81 2.79
N LEU A 42 -15.18 4.48 2.41
CA LEU A 42 -14.34 5.36 1.59
C LEU A 42 -14.54 5.16 0.08
N ASN A 43 -15.25 4.11 -0.30
CA ASN A 43 -15.44 3.68 -1.69
C ASN A 43 -14.11 3.51 -2.45
N VAL A 44 -13.13 2.90 -1.78
CA VAL A 44 -11.80 2.58 -2.32
C VAL A 44 -11.53 1.09 -2.17
N LYS A 45 -10.64 0.54 -3.01
CA LYS A 45 -10.17 -0.85 -2.88
C LYS A 45 -8.91 -0.87 -2.01
N LEU A 46 -8.99 -1.46 -0.83
CA LEU A 46 -7.89 -1.66 0.13
C LEU A 46 -7.41 -3.11 0.13
N ILE A 47 -8.31 -4.07 -0.12
CA ILE A 47 -8.00 -5.49 -0.06
C ILE A 47 -8.14 -6.08 -1.46
N GLU A 48 -7.15 -6.88 -1.84
CA GLU A 48 -7.21 -7.69 -3.04
C GLU A 48 -7.21 -9.15 -2.67
N GLU A 49 -8.13 -9.90 -3.27
CA GLU A 49 -8.15 -11.34 -3.16
C GLU A 49 -7.17 -11.90 -4.19
N ILE A 50 -6.03 -12.38 -3.69
CA ILE A 50 -4.99 -12.98 -4.52
C ILE A 50 -5.49 -14.35 -4.94
N THR A 51 -6.04 -14.41 -6.15
CA THR A 51 -6.25 -15.64 -6.91
C THR A 51 -5.13 -15.70 -7.95
N GLU A 52 -4.58 -16.90 -8.17
CA GLU A 52 -3.36 -17.11 -8.99
C GLU A 52 -3.47 -16.55 -10.43
N GLU A 53 -4.67 -16.21 -10.90
CA GLU A 53 -4.95 -15.80 -12.28
C GLU A 53 -5.17 -14.28 -12.50
N LYS A 54 -5.17 -13.43 -11.46
CA LYS A 54 -5.54 -12.00 -11.61
C LYS A 54 -4.43 -11.02 -11.22
N THR A 55 -3.29 -11.10 -11.89
CA THR A 55 -2.29 -10.02 -11.94
C THR A 55 -2.58 -9.05 -13.09
N VAL A 56 -3.77 -8.45 -13.10
CA VAL A 56 -4.05 -7.28 -13.96
C VAL A 56 -4.37 -6.09 -13.07
N PHE A 57 -3.32 -5.59 -12.41
CA PHE A 57 -3.37 -4.27 -11.79
C PHE A 57 -3.67 -3.22 -12.87
N ASN A 58 -4.67 -2.38 -12.57
CA ASN A 58 -5.16 -1.31 -13.42
C ASN A 58 -4.03 -0.51 -14.09
N LYS A 59 -3.97 -0.69 -15.41
CA LYS A 59 -3.11 -0.03 -16.39
C LYS A 59 -3.53 1.43 -16.65
N GLU A 60 -3.79 2.22 -15.60
CA GLU A 60 -4.14 3.65 -15.73
C GLU A 60 -3.02 4.62 -15.32
N ARG A 61 -1.83 4.11 -14.98
CA ARG A 61 -0.58 4.92 -14.97
C ARG A 61 0.32 4.63 -16.16
N SER A 62 -0.28 4.30 -17.29
CA SER A 62 0.42 4.05 -18.56
C SER A 62 0.88 5.35 -19.22
N LYS A 63 1.85 6.05 -18.59
CA LYS A 63 2.83 6.91 -19.26
C LYS A 63 4.18 6.92 -18.52
N VAL A 64 4.74 5.77 -18.19
CA VAL A 64 6.20 5.63 -18.16
C VAL A 64 6.53 4.32 -18.85
N LYS A 65 7.17 4.44 -20.02
CA LYS A 65 7.68 3.33 -20.80
C LYS A 65 8.89 2.71 -20.09
N ALA A 66 9.04 1.40 -20.33
CA ALA A 66 10.27 0.61 -20.32
C ALA A 66 10.73 -0.02 -18.99
N GLU A 67 10.68 -1.36 -19.02
CA GLU A 67 11.56 -2.38 -18.42
C GLU A 67 11.70 -2.52 -16.88
N PRO A 68 11.68 -3.76 -16.34
CA PRO A 68 11.91 -4.03 -14.94
C PRO A 68 13.41 -4.13 -14.67
N ASP A 69 14.09 -2.98 -14.53
CA ASP A 69 15.47 -2.94 -14.05
C ASP A 69 15.52 -3.11 -12.52
N HIS A 70 15.18 -4.32 -12.07
CA HIS A 70 15.43 -4.74 -10.69
C HIS A 70 16.90 -5.11 -10.53
N PHE A 71 17.75 -4.10 -10.29
CA PHE A 71 19.11 -4.35 -9.84
C PHE A 71 19.11 -4.74 -8.37
N THR A 72 19.59 -5.96 -8.06
CA THR A 72 19.86 -6.39 -6.70
C THR A 72 21.29 -5.98 -6.31
N LEU A 73 21.61 -5.88 -5.01
CA LEU A 73 22.98 -5.59 -4.58
C LEU A 73 24.00 -6.60 -5.15
N GLY A 74 23.57 -7.81 -5.46
CA GLY A 74 24.39 -8.82 -6.13
C GLY A 74 24.86 -8.43 -7.54
N HIS A 75 24.13 -7.56 -8.25
CA HIS A 75 24.51 -7.11 -9.60
C HIS A 75 25.73 -6.17 -9.61
N PHE A 76 26.03 -5.50 -8.49
CA PHE A 76 27.12 -4.52 -8.41
C PHE A 76 28.40 -5.05 -7.72
N ILE A 77 28.42 -6.32 -7.25
CA ILE A 77 29.58 -6.88 -6.55
C ILE A 77 30.54 -7.55 -7.55
N LYS A 78 31.62 -6.85 -7.91
CA LYS A 78 32.73 -7.40 -8.70
C LYS A 78 33.82 -7.97 -7.79
N VAL A 79 33.74 -9.25 -7.44
CA VAL A 79 34.80 -9.93 -6.68
C VAL A 79 35.99 -10.22 -7.60
N LYS A 80 37.06 -9.42 -7.50
CA LYS A 80 38.34 -9.73 -8.13
C LYS A 80 39.06 -10.81 -7.32
N LYS A 81 39.21 -12.02 -7.88
CA LYS A 81 40.12 -13.04 -7.31
C LYS A 81 41.57 -12.59 -7.53
N LYS A 82 42.34 -12.41 -6.44
CA LYS A 82 43.80 -12.30 -6.52
C LYS A 82 44.36 -13.70 -6.84
N LYS A 83 45.17 -13.81 -7.90
CA LYS A 83 46.04 -14.97 -8.13
C LYS A 83 47.36 -14.72 -7.41
N LYS A 84 47.60 -15.46 -6.33
CA LYS A 84 48.87 -16.13 -5.95
C LYS A 84 48.69 -16.75 -4.58
#